data_AF-A0A5N6EL43-F1
#
_entry.id   AF-A0A5N6EL43-F1
#
_cell.length_a   1.000
_cell.length_b   1.000
_cell.length_c   1.000
_cell.angle_alpha   90.00
_cell.angle_beta   90.00
_cell.angle_gamma   90.00
#
_symmetry.space_group_name_H-M   'P 1'
#
loop_
_entity.id
_entity.type
_entity.pdbx_description
1 polymer ?
#
loop_
_entity_poly.entity_id
_entity_poly.type
_entity_poly.pdbx_seq_one_letter_code
_entity_poly.pdbx_strand_id
1 'polypeptide(L)'
;MIIYHHNKTGGRFDSLLDVGRGHENATRDLARSFDTVVGVDPSPKMISTARELGGKASSRKPIRFVVDVAENYSSIEGVKWSEDLLISAVAAHWFSMSDFWPEAAKTVRPGGTVALWTCASLYCHPSAPNATSVQNALYRLERDILKPFELPGNKLSAVLYDDLPLPWLVPFRARWFRESDFVRLE
;
A
#
# COMPACT_ATOMS: atom_id res chain seq x y z
N MET A 1 5.27 -12.56 -4.22
CA MET A 1 4.88 -12.89 -2.83
C MET A 1 3.40 -12.63 -2.57
N ILE A 2 2.91 -11.39 -2.76
CA ILE A 2 1.49 -11.03 -2.53
C ILE A 2 0.52 -11.91 -3.35
N ILE A 3 0.72 -12.01 -4.66
CA ILE A 3 -0.11 -12.86 -5.55
C ILE A 3 -0.13 -14.33 -5.10
N TYR A 4 1.01 -14.85 -4.65
CA TYR A 4 1.11 -16.23 -4.16
C TYR A 4 0.30 -16.41 -2.87
N HIS A 5 0.48 -15.52 -1.89
CA HIS A 5 -0.28 -15.56 -0.64
C HIS A 5 -1.79 -15.45 -0.92
N HIS A 6 -2.18 -14.47 -1.74
CA HIS A 6 -3.57 -14.23 -2.13
C HIS A 6 -4.20 -15.47 -2.80
N ASN A 7 -3.49 -16.11 -3.72
CA ASN A 7 -3.96 -17.37 -4.33
C ASN A 7 -4.07 -18.51 -3.30
N LYS A 8 -3.08 -18.66 -2.41
CA LYS A 8 -3.03 -19.72 -1.40
C LYS A 8 -4.20 -19.61 -0.40
N THR A 9 -4.67 -18.40 -0.10
CA THR A 9 -5.81 -18.15 0.78
C THR A 9 -7.17 -18.23 0.06
N GLY A 10 -7.20 -18.65 -1.22
CA GLY A 10 -8.43 -18.77 -1.99
C GLY A 10 -8.94 -17.44 -2.57
N GLY A 11 -8.08 -16.43 -2.66
CA GLY A 11 -8.34 -15.18 -3.33
C GLY A 11 -8.69 -15.39 -4.82
N ARG A 12 -9.55 -14.51 -5.35
CA ARG A 12 -9.87 -14.50 -6.79
C ARG A 12 -9.15 -13.32 -7.43
N PHE A 13 -9.13 -13.30 -8.75
CA PHE A 13 -8.36 -12.32 -9.49
C PHE A 13 -9.26 -11.42 -10.34
N ASP A 14 -10.45 -11.09 -9.83
CA ASP A 14 -11.44 -10.31 -10.58
C ASP A 14 -11.17 -8.79 -10.45
N SER A 15 -10.64 -8.37 -9.29
CA SER A 15 -10.57 -6.96 -8.91
C SER A 15 -9.41 -6.63 -7.98
N LEU A 16 -8.65 -5.58 -8.33
CA LEU A 16 -7.56 -5.01 -7.56
C LEU A 16 -7.81 -3.52 -7.31
N LEU A 17 -7.74 -3.13 -6.04
CA LEU A 17 -7.76 -1.75 -5.60
C LEU A 17 -6.41 -1.36 -4.99
N ASP A 18 -5.81 -0.29 -5.49
CA ASP A 18 -4.56 0.28 -4.97
C ASP A 18 -4.85 1.67 -4.39
N VAL A 19 -4.57 1.87 -3.10
CA VAL A 19 -4.83 3.14 -2.39
C VAL A 19 -3.54 3.78 -1.91
N GLY A 20 -3.44 5.09 -2.10
CA GLY A 20 -2.18 5.81 -1.90
C GLY A 20 -1.12 5.36 -2.91
N ARG A 21 -1.54 5.17 -4.17
CA ARG A 21 -0.75 4.54 -5.23
C ARG A 21 0.58 5.24 -5.50
N GLY A 22 0.63 6.57 -5.29
CA GLY A 22 1.82 7.38 -5.49
C GLY A 22 2.42 7.27 -6.90
N HIS A 23 3.74 7.26 -6.94
CA HIS A 23 4.51 7.19 -8.18
C HIS A 23 4.80 5.74 -8.63
N GLU A 24 4.52 4.76 -7.77
CA GLU A 24 5.10 3.42 -7.87
C GLU A 24 4.45 2.55 -8.95
N ASN A 25 5.20 1.53 -9.40
CA ASN A 25 4.75 0.56 -10.41
C ASN A 25 3.91 -0.58 -9.83
N ALA A 26 3.75 -0.67 -8.50
CA ALA A 26 3.03 -1.74 -7.82
C ALA A 26 1.68 -2.08 -8.47
N THR A 27 0.85 -1.07 -8.73
CA THR A 27 -0.44 -1.23 -9.42
C THR A 27 -0.30 -1.94 -10.75
N ARG A 28 0.70 -1.54 -11.56
CA ARG A 28 0.90 -2.03 -12.94
C ARG A 28 1.47 -3.44 -12.95
N ASP A 29 2.40 -3.71 -12.03
CA ASP A 29 3.03 -5.01 -11.89
C ASP A 29 1.99 -6.05 -11.48
N LEU A 30 1.09 -5.69 -10.58
CA LEU A 30 0.00 -6.56 -10.12
C LEU A 30 -1.19 -6.58 -11.09
N ALA A 31 -1.44 -5.50 -11.84
CA ALA A 31 -2.59 -5.36 -12.74
C ALA A 31 -2.74 -6.52 -13.74
N ARG A 32 -1.62 -7.10 -14.19
CA ARG A 32 -1.64 -8.20 -15.17
C ARG A 32 -2.24 -9.49 -14.63
N SER A 33 -2.41 -9.58 -13.31
CA SER A 33 -3.04 -10.71 -12.65
C SER A 33 -4.55 -10.54 -12.49
N PHE A 34 -5.08 -9.30 -12.52
CA PHE A 34 -6.48 -9.01 -12.18
C PHE A 34 -7.29 -8.49 -13.37
N ASP A 35 -8.57 -8.85 -13.43
CA ASP A 35 -9.47 -8.46 -14.53
C ASP A 35 -9.79 -6.96 -14.55
N THR A 36 -9.94 -6.35 -13.38
CA THR A 36 -10.20 -4.92 -13.21
C THR A 36 -9.29 -4.32 -12.16
N VAL A 37 -8.84 -3.09 -12.40
CA VAL A 37 -7.85 -2.44 -11.53
C VAL A 37 -8.20 -0.96 -11.38
N VAL A 38 -8.29 -0.51 -10.13
CA VAL A 38 -8.49 0.88 -9.76
C VAL A 38 -7.33 1.34 -8.89
N GLY A 39 -6.68 2.44 -9.28
CA GLY A 39 -5.67 3.12 -8.47
C GLY A 39 -6.20 4.47 -7.96
N VAL A 40 -6.01 4.73 -6.68
CA VAL A 40 -6.49 5.91 -5.97
C VAL A 40 -5.32 6.64 -5.32
N ASP A 41 -5.27 7.95 -5.49
CA ASP A 41 -4.27 8.81 -4.85
C ASP A 41 -4.83 10.23 -4.63
N PRO A 42 -4.55 10.88 -3.48
CA PRO A 42 -5.08 12.21 -3.20
C PRO A 42 -4.45 13.30 -4.07
N SER A 43 -3.31 13.04 -4.72
CA SER A 43 -2.61 14.00 -5.55
C SER A 43 -3.12 13.99 -7.00
N PRO A 44 -3.75 15.09 -7.48
CA PRO A 44 -4.17 15.20 -8.88
C PRO A 44 -3.00 15.04 -9.86
N LYS A 45 -1.81 15.50 -9.46
CA LYS A 45 -0.60 15.39 -10.28
C LYS A 45 -0.17 13.93 -10.43
N MET A 46 -0.23 13.13 -9.36
CA MET A 46 0.08 11.70 -9.43
C MET A 46 -0.88 10.97 -10.36
N ILE A 47 -2.18 11.26 -10.24
CA ILE A 47 -3.20 10.66 -11.10
C ILE A 47 -3.05 11.09 -12.56
N SER A 48 -2.66 12.35 -12.85
CA SER A 48 -2.37 12.78 -14.23
C SER A 48 -1.24 11.96 -14.84
N THR A 49 -0.09 11.89 -14.17
CA THR A 49 1.06 11.11 -14.63
C THR A 49 0.72 9.62 -14.76
N ALA A 50 -0.08 9.08 -13.83
CA ALA A 50 -0.57 7.71 -13.90
C ALA A 50 -1.37 7.42 -15.18
N ARG A 51 -2.27 8.34 -15.55
CA ARG A 51 -3.10 8.23 -16.76
C ARG A 51 -2.25 8.33 -18.02
N GLU A 52 -1.28 9.22 -18.06
CA GLU A 52 -0.33 9.36 -19.18
C GLU A 52 0.47 8.07 -19.41
N LEU A 53 0.99 7.48 -18.34
CA LEU A 53 1.72 6.21 -18.41
C LEU A 53 0.80 5.01 -18.72
N GLY A 54 -0.51 5.10 -18.46
CA GLY A 54 -1.51 4.08 -18.83
C GLY A 54 -1.42 2.75 -18.08
N GLY A 55 -1.36 1.64 -18.78
CA GLY A 55 -1.32 0.28 -18.18
C GLY A 55 -2.62 -0.50 -18.37
N LYS A 56 -2.53 -1.83 -18.39
CA LYS A 56 -3.65 -2.71 -18.70
C LYS A 56 -3.76 -3.84 -17.69
N ALA A 57 -5.00 -4.16 -17.34
CA ALA A 57 -5.41 -5.33 -16.58
C ALA A 57 -5.19 -6.64 -17.39
N SER A 58 -5.35 -7.80 -16.76
CA SER A 58 -5.33 -9.12 -17.43
C SER A 58 -6.33 -9.16 -18.60
N SER A 59 -7.51 -8.55 -18.40
CA SER A 59 -8.61 -8.42 -19.35
C SER A 59 -8.32 -7.47 -20.53
N ARG A 60 -7.12 -6.88 -20.58
CA ARG A 60 -6.69 -5.83 -21.53
C ARG A 60 -7.42 -4.50 -21.38
N LYS A 61 -8.33 -4.36 -20.42
CA LYS A 61 -8.94 -3.07 -20.05
C LYS A 61 -7.89 -2.13 -19.46
N PRO A 62 -7.99 -0.82 -19.69
CA PRO A 62 -7.07 0.14 -19.07
C PRO A 62 -7.23 0.14 -17.55
N ILE A 63 -6.12 0.34 -16.84
CA ILE A 63 -6.16 0.63 -15.40
C ILE A 63 -6.85 1.98 -15.21
N ARG A 64 -7.76 2.06 -14.24
CA ARG A 64 -8.48 3.30 -13.96
C ARG A 64 -7.85 4.03 -12.78
N PHE A 65 -7.57 5.31 -12.95
CA PHE A 65 -6.93 6.13 -11.92
C PHE A 65 -7.87 7.26 -11.49
N VAL A 66 -8.08 7.41 -10.19
CA VAL A 66 -9.05 8.34 -9.57
C VAL A 66 -8.37 9.17 -8.50
N VAL A 67 -8.69 10.47 -8.45
CA VAL A 67 -8.23 11.35 -7.37
C VAL A 67 -9.17 11.17 -6.18
N ASP A 68 -8.68 10.56 -5.12
CA ASP A 68 -9.42 10.39 -3.86
C ASP A 68 -8.46 10.02 -2.72
N VAL A 69 -8.97 9.96 -1.50
CA VAL A 69 -8.20 9.60 -0.29
C VAL A 69 -8.35 8.11 0.06
N ALA A 70 -7.42 7.57 0.85
CA ALA A 70 -7.45 6.17 1.28
C ALA A 70 -8.59 5.88 2.28
N GLU A 71 -9.26 6.91 2.78
CA GLU A 71 -10.34 6.80 3.76
C GLU A 71 -11.74 6.85 3.10
N ASN A 72 -11.83 7.15 1.80
CA ASN A 72 -13.11 7.36 1.11
C ASN A 72 -13.06 6.91 -0.36
N TYR A 73 -12.95 5.60 -0.60
CA TYR A 73 -12.93 5.05 -1.96
C TYR A 73 -14.12 4.16 -2.31
N SER A 74 -14.98 3.79 -1.34
CA SER A 74 -16.14 2.91 -1.63
C SER A 74 -17.19 3.54 -2.55
N SER A 75 -17.22 4.87 -2.66
CA SER A 75 -18.14 5.61 -3.53
C SER A 75 -17.63 5.75 -4.98
N ILE A 76 -16.39 5.35 -5.24
CA ILE A 76 -15.77 5.48 -6.55
C ILE A 76 -16.39 4.46 -7.51
N GLU A 77 -16.95 4.94 -8.64
CA GLU A 77 -17.64 4.09 -9.63
C GLU A 77 -16.78 2.88 -10.03
N GLY A 78 -17.21 1.64 -9.82
CA GLY A 78 -16.43 0.47 -10.26
C GLY A 78 -15.30 0.04 -9.31
N VAL A 79 -15.14 0.71 -8.17
CA VAL A 79 -14.76 0.00 -6.93
C VAL A 79 -15.99 -0.79 -6.51
N LYS A 80 -15.81 -2.07 -6.22
CA LYS A 80 -16.86 -2.95 -5.74
C LYS A 80 -16.79 -3.04 -4.22
N TRP A 81 -17.91 -3.38 -3.59
CA TRP A 81 -17.96 -3.75 -2.17
C TRP A 81 -17.44 -5.18 -1.93
N SER A 82 -16.66 -5.71 -2.87
CA SER A 82 -16.17 -7.08 -2.91
C SER A 82 -14.84 -7.23 -3.63
N GLU A 83 -13.95 -6.24 -3.47
CA GLU A 83 -12.59 -6.28 -4.00
C GLU A 83 -11.85 -7.52 -3.51
N ASP A 84 -11.06 -8.13 -4.40
CA ASP A 84 -10.30 -9.34 -4.06
C ASP A 84 -9.00 -8.99 -3.34
N LEU A 85 -8.26 -8.02 -3.87
CA LEU A 85 -7.00 -7.57 -3.31
C LEU A 85 -7.01 -6.05 -3.19
N LEU A 86 -6.80 -5.56 -1.97
CA LEU A 86 -6.49 -4.16 -1.70
C LEU A 86 -5.00 -4.05 -1.37
N ILE A 87 -4.30 -3.13 -2.02
CA ILE A 87 -2.89 -2.85 -1.76
C ILE A 87 -2.65 -1.41 -1.35
N SER A 88 -1.57 -1.19 -0.60
CA SER A 88 -0.94 0.12 -0.49
C SER A 88 0.57 -0.05 -0.42
N ALA A 89 1.26 0.55 -1.39
CA ALA A 89 2.70 0.48 -1.55
C ALA A 89 3.33 1.77 -1.02
N VAL A 90 4.01 1.70 0.12
CA VAL A 90 4.81 2.81 0.69
C VAL A 90 3.97 4.07 0.98
N ALA A 91 2.66 3.93 1.26
CA ALA A 91 1.78 5.06 1.57
C ALA A 91 0.97 4.90 2.86
N ALA A 92 0.78 3.68 3.38
CA ALA A 92 -0.08 3.41 4.53
C ALA A 92 0.28 4.21 5.80
N HIS A 93 1.53 4.64 5.97
CA HIS A 93 1.94 5.50 7.09
C HIS A 93 1.37 6.92 7.05
N TRP A 94 0.75 7.34 5.94
CA TRP A 94 0.06 8.63 5.83
C TRP A 94 -1.44 8.53 6.11
N PHE A 95 -1.98 7.32 6.27
CA PHE A 95 -3.42 7.12 6.39
C PHE A 95 -3.92 7.33 7.82
N SER A 96 -5.17 7.76 7.93
CA SER A 96 -5.94 7.58 9.15
C SER A 96 -6.35 6.11 9.25
N MET A 97 -5.53 5.30 9.93
CA MET A 97 -5.81 3.86 10.06
C MET A 97 -7.15 3.57 10.74
N SER A 98 -7.63 4.47 11.61
CA SER A 98 -8.96 4.38 12.23
C SER A 98 -10.12 4.49 11.25
N ASP A 99 -9.92 5.15 10.11
CA ASP A 99 -10.94 5.32 9.06
C ASP A 99 -10.70 4.36 7.89
N PHE A 100 -9.43 4.10 7.57
CA PHE A 100 -9.02 3.15 6.52
C PHE A 100 -9.50 1.73 6.82
N TRP A 101 -9.30 1.19 8.03
CA TRP A 101 -9.67 -0.20 8.32
C TRP A 101 -11.17 -0.47 8.22
N PRO A 102 -12.07 0.38 8.77
CA PRO A 102 -13.50 0.24 8.53
C PRO A 102 -13.87 0.28 7.05
N GLU A 103 -13.23 1.13 6.27
CA GLU A 103 -13.48 1.22 4.83
C GLU A 103 -13.01 -0.03 4.08
N ALA A 104 -11.78 -0.48 4.36
CA ALA A 104 -11.24 -1.72 3.81
C ALA A 104 -12.11 -2.92 4.16
N ALA A 105 -12.71 -2.95 5.35
CA ALA A 105 -13.58 -4.03 5.79
C ALA A 105 -14.96 -4.04 5.11
N LYS A 106 -15.41 -2.91 4.55
CA LYS A 106 -16.62 -2.83 3.71
C LYS A 106 -16.33 -3.23 2.27
N THR A 107 -15.13 -2.92 1.79
CA THR A 107 -14.75 -3.04 0.38
C THR A 107 -14.14 -4.39 0.05
N VAL A 108 -13.29 -4.93 0.92
CA VAL A 108 -12.65 -6.22 0.71
C VAL A 108 -13.59 -7.33 1.15
N ARG A 109 -13.86 -8.28 0.26
CA ARG A 109 -14.76 -9.39 0.56
C ARG A 109 -14.15 -10.36 1.59
N PRO A 110 -14.97 -11.24 2.21
CA PRO A 110 -14.45 -12.41 2.92
C PRO A 110 -13.52 -13.26 2.03
N GLY A 111 -12.33 -13.58 2.53
CA GLY A 111 -11.28 -14.29 1.79
C GLY A 111 -10.49 -13.43 0.80
N GLY A 112 -10.78 -12.13 0.71
CA GLY A 112 -9.91 -11.14 0.07
C GLY A 112 -8.69 -10.82 0.93
N THR A 113 -7.78 -10.01 0.39
CA THR A 113 -6.51 -9.67 1.06
C THR A 113 -6.33 -8.15 1.10
N VAL A 114 -5.87 -7.64 2.24
CA VAL A 114 -5.26 -6.31 2.34
C VAL A 114 -3.76 -6.51 2.49
N ALA A 115 -2.97 -5.96 1.57
CA ALA A 115 -1.51 -6.03 1.61
C ALA A 115 -0.91 -4.63 1.68
N LEU A 116 -0.24 -4.33 2.80
CA LEU A 116 0.45 -3.07 3.03
C LEU A 116 1.94 -3.36 3.14
N TRP A 117 2.77 -2.59 2.44
CA TRP A 117 4.22 -2.71 2.59
C TRP A 117 4.89 -1.34 2.54
N THR A 118 6.12 -1.32 3.04
CA THR A 118 7.00 -0.16 2.97
C THR A 118 8.43 -0.63 2.77
N CYS A 119 9.31 0.32 2.52
CA CYS A 119 10.74 0.15 2.68
C CYS A 119 11.25 1.24 3.62
N ALA A 120 12.25 0.91 4.44
CA ALA A 120 12.88 1.85 5.34
C ALA A 120 14.32 2.14 4.89
N SER A 121 14.74 3.37 5.17
CA SER A 121 16.11 3.89 5.23
C SER A 121 17.02 3.69 4.02
N LEU A 122 17.95 4.63 3.89
CA LEU A 122 19.02 4.61 2.91
C LEU A 122 20.03 3.53 3.32
N TYR A 123 19.95 2.36 2.69
CA TYR A 123 20.89 1.26 2.89
C TYR A 123 21.96 1.24 1.79
N CYS A 124 23.23 1.24 2.20
CA CYS A 124 24.35 1.03 1.32
C CYS A 124 24.64 -0.47 1.24
N HIS A 125 24.60 -1.03 0.02
CA HIS A 125 24.91 -2.44 -0.17
C HIS A 125 26.33 -2.77 0.33
N PRO A 126 26.57 -3.86 1.07
CA PRO A 126 27.87 -4.15 1.69
C PRO A 126 29.03 -4.31 0.70
N SER A 127 28.71 -4.65 -0.56
CA SER A 127 29.72 -4.76 -1.62
C SER A 127 30.13 -3.42 -2.24
N ALA A 128 29.48 -2.31 -1.87
CA ALA A 128 29.85 -1.00 -2.38
C ALA A 128 31.23 -0.58 -1.83
N PRO A 129 32.08 0.08 -2.64
CA PRO A 129 33.31 0.67 -2.13
C PRO A 129 33.00 1.64 -0.98
N ASN A 130 33.75 1.53 0.12
CA ASN A 130 33.55 2.33 1.34
C ASN A 130 32.14 2.20 1.97
N ALA A 131 31.46 1.06 1.82
CA ALA A 131 30.08 0.85 2.28
C ALA A 131 29.85 1.33 3.73
N THR A 132 30.76 1.05 4.66
CA THR A 132 30.65 1.50 6.05
C THR A 132 30.62 3.03 6.17
N SER A 133 31.52 3.73 5.48
CA SER A 133 31.58 5.20 5.52
C SER A 133 30.34 5.82 4.89
N VAL A 134 29.87 5.25 3.78
CA VAL A 134 28.62 5.67 3.13
C VAL A 134 27.44 5.45 4.06
N GLN A 135 27.31 4.27 4.65
CA GLN A 135 26.23 3.95 5.57
C GLN A 135 26.22 4.89 6.78
N ASN A 136 27.39 5.23 7.34
CA ASN A 136 27.49 6.19 8.43
C ASN A 136 27.05 7.60 8.00
N ALA A 137 27.39 8.03 6.79
CA ALA A 137 26.93 9.32 6.26
C ALA A 137 25.40 9.34 6.07
N LEU A 138 24.82 8.23 5.59
CA LEU A 138 23.37 8.08 5.44
C LEU A 138 22.66 8.11 6.81
N TYR A 139 23.20 7.43 7.82
CA TYR A 139 22.66 7.49 9.18
C TYR A 139 22.75 8.88 9.78
N ARG A 140 23.86 9.61 9.59
CA ARG A 140 23.97 11.01 10.05
C ARG A 140 22.93 11.90 9.38
N LEU A 141 22.71 11.73 8.09
CA LEU A 141 21.68 12.48 7.37
C LEU A 141 20.29 12.21 7.95
N GLU A 142 19.90 10.95 8.05
CA GLU A 142 18.55 10.56 8.49
C GLU A 142 18.31 10.86 9.98
N ARG A 143 19.25 10.46 10.86
CA ARG A 143 19.05 10.44 12.31
C ARG A 143 19.45 11.72 13.02
N ASP A 144 20.27 12.57 12.40
CA ASP A 144 20.72 13.83 13.00
C ASP A 144 20.19 15.03 12.23
N ILE A 145 20.45 15.09 10.91
CA ILE A 145 20.16 16.27 10.10
C ILE A 145 18.66 16.39 9.79
N LEU A 146 18.01 15.30 9.38
CA LEU A 146 16.60 15.29 8.98
C LEU A 146 15.64 15.09 10.16
N LYS A 147 16.13 14.61 11.30
CA LYS A 147 15.31 14.34 12.49
C LYS A 147 14.40 15.50 12.93
N PRO A 148 14.81 16.78 12.91
CA PRO A 148 13.91 17.88 13.26
C PRO A 148 12.70 18.06 12.33
N PHE A 149 12.76 17.51 11.12
CA PHE A 149 11.71 17.61 10.09
C PHE A 149 10.86 16.34 9.99
N GLU A 150 11.10 15.36 10.87
CA GLU A 150 10.41 14.08 10.86
C GLU A 150 8.93 14.23 11.27
N LEU A 151 8.02 13.74 10.43
CA LEU A 151 6.60 13.66 10.73
C LEU A 151 6.24 12.28 11.31
N PRO A 152 5.07 12.13 11.98
CA PRO A 152 4.64 10.84 12.52
C PRO A 152 4.64 9.70 11.51
N GLY A 153 4.23 9.96 10.25
CA GLY A 153 4.27 8.95 9.19
C GLY A 153 5.69 8.49 8.81
N ASN A 154 6.68 9.39 8.87
CA ASN A 154 8.08 9.02 8.62
C ASN A 154 8.56 8.00 9.66
N LYS A 155 8.20 8.19 10.94
CA LYS A 155 8.56 7.26 12.02
C LYS A 155 7.99 5.87 11.79
N LEU A 156 6.71 5.78 11.38
CA LEU A 156 6.06 4.50 11.07
C LEU A 156 6.75 3.77 9.93
N SER A 157 7.13 4.49 8.86
CA SER A 157 7.87 3.90 7.74
C SER A 157 9.29 3.47 8.15
N ALA A 158 9.97 4.28 8.97
CA ALA A 158 11.34 4.01 9.43
C ALA A 158 11.47 2.72 10.25
N VAL A 159 10.41 2.35 10.98
CA VAL A 159 10.32 1.06 11.70
C VAL A 159 9.60 -0.02 10.89
N LEU A 160 9.55 0.11 9.56
CA LEU A 160 8.97 -0.89 8.66
C LEU A 160 7.53 -1.29 9.03
N TYR A 161 6.72 -0.35 9.52
CA TYR A 161 5.35 -0.61 9.99
C TYR A 161 5.26 -1.58 11.19
N ASP A 162 6.30 -1.71 12.03
CA ASP A 162 6.20 -2.41 13.32
C ASP A 162 5.06 -1.84 14.17
N ASP A 163 4.94 -0.51 14.21
CA ASP A 163 3.97 0.22 15.02
C ASP A 163 2.73 0.70 14.23
N LEU A 164 2.51 0.22 13.00
CA LEU A 164 1.34 0.63 12.22
C LEU A 164 0.05 0.12 12.88
N PRO A 165 -0.94 0.99 13.21
CA PRO A 165 -2.16 0.53 13.85
C PRO A 165 -2.91 -0.52 13.02
N LEU A 166 -3.13 -1.70 13.60
CA LEU A 166 -3.76 -2.86 12.97
C LEU A 166 -5.29 -2.88 13.18
N PRO A 167 -6.06 -3.66 12.39
CA PRO A 167 -7.53 -3.61 12.37
C PRO A 167 -8.21 -3.85 13.73
N TRP A 168 -7.59 -4.62 14.62
CA TRP A 168 -8.11 -4.94 15.96
C TRP A 168 -7.69 -3.94 17.04
N LEU A 169 -6.75 -3.04 16.73
CA LEU A 169 -6.24 -2.00 17.62
C LEU A 169 -6.98 -0.66 17.45
N VAL A 170 -7.75 -0.48 16.37
CA VAL A 170 -8.52 0.75 16.13
C VAL A 170 -9.89 0.75 16.83
N PRO A 171 -10.47 1.93 17.18
CA PRO A 171 -11.70 2.03 17.96
C PRO A 171 -12.91 1.31 17.34
N PHE A 172 -13.07 1.43 16.02
CA PHE A 172 -14.08 0.67 15.28
C PHE A 172 -13.45 -0.60 14.73
N ARG A 173 -13.50 -1.67 15.51
CA ARG A 173 -12.93 -2.96 15.11
C ARG A 173 -13.54 -3.41 13.79
N ALA A 174 -12.72 -3.48 12.76
CA ALA A 174 -13.04 -4.14 11.51
C ALA A 174 -13.14 -5.65 11.78
N ARG A 175 -14.31 -6.12 12.23
CA ARG A 175 -14.55 -7.51 12.71
C ARG A 175 -14.22 -8.59 11.67
N TRP A 176 -14.05 -8.21 10.40
CA TRP A 176 -13.73 -9.08 9.29
C TRP A 176 -12.23 -9.38 9.16
N PHE A 177 -11.35 -8.56 9.74
CA PHE A 177 -9.91 -8.83 9.79
C PHE A 177 -9.55 -9.39 11.17
N ARG A 178 -9.25 -10.69 11.22
CA ARG A 178 -8.87 -11.37 12.46
C ARG A 178 -7.36 -11.32 12.64
N GLU A 179 -6.92 -11.17 13.88
CA GLU A 179 -5.50 -11.23 14.25
C GLU A 179 -4.87 -12.59 13.88
N SER A 180 -5.65 -13.69 13.93
CA SER A 180 -5.20 -15.02 13.52
C SER A 180 -4.80 -15.14 12.05
N ASP A 181 -5.31 -14.24 11.21
CA ASP A 181 -5.11 -14.30 9.75
C ASP A 181 -3.99 -13.35 9.31
N PHE A 182 -3.42 -12.58 10.25
CA PHE A 182 -2.34 -11.64 9.98
C PHE A 182 -1.02 -12.34 9.68
N VAL A 183 -0.35 -11.88 8.64
CA VAL A 183 0.97 -12.36 8.24
C VAL A 183 1.89 -11.16 8.05
N ARG A 184 3.02 -11.17 8.74
CA ARG A 184 4.13 -10.23 8.57
C ARG A 184 5.28 -10.94 7.86
N LEU A 185 5.90 -10.26 6.89
CA LEU A 185 7.02 -10.77 6.12
C LEU A 185 8.12 -9.70 6.16
N GLU A 186 9.35 -10.11 6.47
CA GLU A 186 10.55 -9.27 6.61
C GLU A 186 11.59 -9.61 5.55
#